data_AF-A0A7W7CBI6-F1
#
_entry.id   AF-A0A7W7CBI6-F1
#
_cell.length_a   1.000
_cell.length_b   1.000
_cell.length_c   1.000
_cell.angle_alpha   90.00
_cell.angle_beta   90.00
_cell.angle_gamma   90.00
#
_symmetry.space_group_name_H-M   'P 1'
#
loop_
_entity.id
_entity.type
_entity.pdbx_description
1 polymer ?
#
loop_
_entity_poly.entity_id
_entity_poly.type
_entity_poly.pdbx_seq_one_letter_code
_entity_poly.pdbx_strand_id
1 'polypeptide(L)'
;MVVRVTADRLAVEYGKSLKGRQRTSYDRWLADLKQRGCAAMQYRLHGAGVDHFCVSHLYGALRVVVAFESSRSAVIVLLGPHDNSDPGLDVYTRLYDLADIPVPTGRRTKPPCCAADGKPPELGAELEWLMDRMREQARALTGRLR
;
A
#
# COMPACT_ATOMS: atom_id res chain seq x y z
N MET A 1 11.09 -18.17 -2.68
CA MET A 1 10.69 -17.61 -3.99
C MET A 1 10.94 -16.12 -3.93
N VAL A 2 11.71 -15.54 -4.85
CA VAL A 2 12.03 -14.11 -4.81
C VAL A 2 10.95 -13.31 -5.49
N VAL A 3 10.43 -12.27 -4.82
CA VAL A 3 9.43 -11.33 -5.33
C VAL A 3 10.13 -10.09 -5.85
N ARG A 4 9.84 -9.71 -7.09
CA ARG A 4 10.23 -8.41 -7.65
C ARG A 4 9.37 -7.34 -6.99
N VAL A 5 10.00 -6.36 -6.35
CA VAL A 5 9.30 -5.26 -5.68
C VAL A 5 9.70 -3.95 -6.34
N THR A 6 8.71 -3.24 -6.88
CA THR A 6 8.83 -1.84 -7.31
C THR A 6 8.05 -0.94 -6.36
N ALA A 7 8.16 0.37 -6.52
CA ALA A 7 7.43 1.34 -5.70
C ALA A 7 6.92 2.48 -6.57
N ASP A 8 5.71 2.95 -6.30
CA ASP A 8 5.18 4.16 -6.89
C ASP A 8 6.00 5.38 -6.45
N ARG A 9 5.99 6.43 -7.28
CA ARG A 9 6.70 7.69 -7.02
C ARG A 9 6.36 8.26 -5.65
N LEU A 10 5.09 8.24 -5.23
CA LEU A 10 4.70 8.79 -3.92
C LEU A 10 5.34 8.01 -2.76
N ALA A 11 5.38 6.68 -2.86
CA ALA A 11 6.03 5.83 -1.88
C ALA A 11 7.56 6.02 -1.87
N VAL A 12 8.18 6.19 -3.05
CA VAL A 12 9.62 6.50 -3.19
C VAL A 12 9.96 7.82 -2.51
N GLU A 13 9.19 8.89 -2.77
CA GLU A 13 9.43 10.20 -2.17
C GLU A 13 9.28 10.16 -0.65
N TYR A 14 8.23 9.51 -0.13
CA TYR A 14 8.10 9.32 1.32
C TYR A 14 9.26 8.49 1.89
N GLY A 15 9.68 7.44 1.19
CA GLY A 15 10.80 6.57 1.59
C GLY A 15 12.12 7.32 1.81
N LYS A 16 12.38 8.37 1.01
CA LYS A 16 13.57 9.24 1.17
C LYS A 16 13.57 10.02 2.48
N SER A 17 12.40 10.29 3.04
CA SER A 17 12.25 11.04 4.30
C SER A 17 12.45 10.18 5.56
N LEU A 18 12.42 8.84 5.42
CA LEU A 18 12.56 7.93 6.56
C LEU A 18 13.93 8.06 7.21
N LYS A 19 13.95 8.12 8.55
CA LYS A 19 15.19 8.18 9.35
C LYS A 19 15.14 7.19 10.52
N GLY A 20 16.32 6.87 11.06
CA GLY A 20 16.48 6.06 12.27
C GLY A 20 15.65 4.77 12.26
N ARG A 21 14.87 4.54 13.32
CA ARG A 21 14.07 3.31 13.52
C ARG A 21 13.04 3.07 12.41
N GLN A 22 12.47 4.13 11.82
CA GLN A 22 11.55 3.97 10.70
C GLN A 22 12.26 3.40 9.47
N ARG A 23 13.45 3.94 9.14
CA ARG A 23 14.26 3.44 8.01
C ARG A 23 14.66 1.98 8.23
N THR A 24 15.17 1.63 9.41
CA THR A 24 15.53 0.25 9.74
C THR A 24 14.34 -0.71 9.65
N SER A 25 13.17 -0.30 10.14
CA SER A 25 11.94 -1.11 10.05
C SER A 25 11.48 -1.31 8.60
N TYR A 26 11.57 -0.27 7.77
CA TYR A 26 11.23 -0.36 6.35
C TYR A 26 12.18 -1.28 5.59
N ASP A 27 13.49 -1.15 5.77
CA ASP A 27 14.48 -1.98 5.07
C ASP A 27 14.33 -3.46 5.44
N ARG A 28 14.08 -3.75 6.73
CA ARG A 28 13.80 -5.12 7.20
C ARG A 28 12.54 -5.68 6.55
N TRP A 29 11.46 -4.92 6.56
CA TRP A 29 10.20 -5.34 5.94
C TRP A 29 10.34 -5.51 4.42
N LEU A 30 11.09 -4.65 3.73
CA LEU A 30 11.31 -4.77 2.29
C LEU A 30 12.09 -6.04 1.95
N ALA A 31 13.13 -6.36 2.72
CA ALA A 31 13.87 -7.61 2.57
C ALA A 31 12.95 -8.83 2.77
N ASP A 32 12.07 -8.76 3.77
CA ASP A 32 11.11 -9.80 4.09
C ASP A 32 10.05 -9.99 2.98
N LEU A 33 9.49 -8.90 2.45
CA LEU A 33 8.57 -8.92 1.31
C LEU A 33 9.21 -9.55 0.08
N LYS A 34 10.48 -9.19 -0.23
CA LYS A 34 11.22 -9.78 -1.35
C LYS A 34 11.43 -11.29 -1.21
N GLN A 35 11.45 -11.82 0.01
CA GLN A 35 11.68 -13.24 0.28
C GLN A 35 10.38 -14.05 0.42
N ARG A 36 9.36 -13.47 1.06
CA ARG A 36 8.15 -14.16 1.50
C ARG A 36 6.86 -13.68 0.82
N GLY A 37 6.91 -12.62 0.01
CA GLY A 37 5.74 -12.09 -0.70
C GLY A 37 4.61 -11.71 0.24
N CYS A 38 3.38 -12.15 -0.06
CA CYS A 38 2.19 -11.82 0.73
C CYS A 38 2.31 -12.23 2.20
N ALA A 39 3.13 -13.23 2.54
CA ALA A 39 3.31 -13.69 3.92
C ALA A 39 4.12 -12.71 4.78
N ALA A 40 4.78 -11.72 4.18
CA ALA A 40 5.40 -10.58 4.86
C ALA A 40 4.40 -9.45 5.16
N MET A 41 3.18 -9.54 4.63
CA MET A 41 2.10 -8.60 4.87
C MET A 41 1.22 -9.09 6.02
N GLN A 42 0.53 -8.17 6.69
CA GLN A 42 -0.29 -8.52 7.86
C GLN A 42 -1.74 -8.82 7.48
N TYR A 43 -2.35 -7.96 6.66
CA TYR A 43 -3.74 -8.12 6.24
C TYR A 43 -3.96 -7.51 4.85
N ARG A 44 -5.04 -7.90 4.19
CA ARG A 44 -5.60 -7.15 3.06
C ARG A 44 -6.73 -6.25 3.53
N LEU A 45 -6.92 -5.14 2.82
CA LEU A 45 -8.08 -4.30 3.03
C LEU A 45 -9.35 -5.06 2.65
N HIS A 46 -10.48 -4.59 3.15
CA HIS A 46 -11.78 -5.18 2.89
C HIS A 46 -12.73 -4.08 2.42
N GLY A 47 -13.41 -4.33 1.31
CA GLY A 47 -14.30 -3.39 0.65
C GLY A 47 -14.08 -3.38 -0.86
N ALA A 48 -15.14 -3.11 -1.62
CA ALA A 48 -15.08 -3.04 -3.07
C ALA A 48 -14.05 -2.00 -3.52
N GLY A 49 -13.17 -2.38 -4.45
CA GLY A 49 -12.17 -1.49 -5.04
C GLY A 49 -10.90 -1.27 -4.20
N VAL A 50 -10.80 -1.86 -3.00
CA VAL A 50 -9.57 -1.80 -2.18
C VAL A 50 -9.11 -3.17 -1.68
N ASP A 51 -9.90 -4.22 -1.87
CA ASP A 51 -9.65 -5.58 -1.39
C ASP A 51 -8.43 -6.28 -1.99
N HIS A 52 -7.84 -5.69 -3.03
CA HIS A 52 -6.57 -6.09 -3.62
C HIS A 52 -5.33 -5.45 -2.99
N PHE A 53 -5.50 -4.51 -2.05
CA PHE A 53 -4.39 -3.90 -1.33
C PHE A 53 -4.07 -4.64 -0.03
N CYS A 54 -2.80 -4.99 0.13
CA CYS A 54 -2.25 -5.53 1.36
C CYS A 54 -1.53 -4.46 2.17
N VAL A 55 -1.62 -4.56 3.50
CA VAL A 55 -1.04 -3.60 4.43
C VAL A 55 -0.12 -4.27 5.43
N SER A 56 0.97 -3.58 5.76
CA SER A 56 1.84 -3.93 6.88
C SER A 56 2.08 -2.73 7.78
N HIS A 57 2.09 -2.98 9.09
CA HIS A 57 2.45 -2.01 10.12
C HIS A 57 3.95 -2.07 10.33
N LEU A 58 4.59 -0.93 10.21
CA LEU A 58 6.01 -0.75 10.49
C LEU A 58 6.18 0.00 11.81
N TYR A 59 7.41 0.41 12.10
CA TYR A 59 7.73 1.16 13.31
C TYR A 59 6.82 2.40 13.51
N GLY A 60 6.18 2.47 14.69
CA GLY A 60 5.27 3.55 15.07
C GLY A 60 3.96 3.52 14.26
N ALA A 61 3.54 4.70 13.81
CA ALA A 61 2.33 4.86 13.01
C ALA A 61 2.53 4.48 11.53
N LEU A 62 3.75 4.15 11.11
CA LEU A 62 4.08 3.92 9.70
C LEU A 62 3.35 2.69 9.14
N ARG A 63 2.76 2.85 7.96
CA ARG A 63 2.10 1.80 7.19
C ARG A 63 2.67 1.75 5.79
N VAL A 64 2.70 0.56 5.24
CA VAL A 64 2.94 0.32 3.82
C VAL A 64 1.74 -0.37 3.21
N VAL A 65 1.31 0.14 2.06
CA VAL A 65 0.27 -0.44 1.20
C VAL A 65 0.93 -1.02 -0.05
N VAL A 66 0.63 -2.28 -0.36
CA VAL A 66 1.18 -3.04 -1.49
C VAL A 66 0.05 -3.63 -2.31
N ALA A 67 0.20 -3.59 -3.63
CA ALA A 67 -0.60 -4.38 -4.55
C ALA A 67 0.28 -5.43 -5.22
N PHE A 68 -0.29 -6.60 -5.53
CA PHE A 68 0.42 -7.69 -6.20
C PHE A 68 -0.07 -7.82 -7.64
N GLU A 69 0.85 -7.74 -8.60
CA GLU A 69 0.57 -8.12 -9.98
C GLU A 69 0.44 -9.64 -10.05
N SER A 70 1.35 -10.34 -9.36
CA SER A 70 1.37 -11.79 -9.20
C SER A 70 2.07 -12.15 -7.89
N SER A 71 2.08 -13.44 -7.54
CA SER A 71 2.89 -13.99 -6.44
C SER A 71 4.39 -13.68 -6.53
N ARG A 72 4.88 -13.21 -7.68
CA ARG A 72 6.30 -12.89 -7.93
C ARG A 72 6.56 -11.41 -8.20
N SER A 73 5.53 -10.57 -8.24
CA SER A 73 5.66 -9.15 -8.58
C SER A 73 4.71 -8.30 -7.73
N ALA A 74 5.26 -7.30 -7.05
CA ALA A 74 4.53 -6.44 -6.15
C ALA A 74 4.96 -4.97 -6.32
N VAL A 75 3.99 -4.08 -6.13
CA VAL A 75 4.19 -2.62 -6.17
C VAL A 75 3.87 -2.06 -4.80
N ILE A 76 4.82 -1.32 -4.21
CA ILE A 76 4.55 -0.47 -3.05
C ILE A 76 3.78 0.75 -3.54
N VAL A 77 2.49 0.79 -3.21
CA VAL A 77 1.56 1.82 -3.67
C VAL A 77 1.71 3.07 -2.82
N LEU A 78 1.70 2.91 -1.50
CA LEU A 78 1.85 4.01 -0.54
C LEU A 78 2.69 3.59 0.65
N LEU A 79 3.37 4.59 1.22
CA LEU A 79 4.12 4.53 2.46
C LEU A 79 3.82 5.84 3.20
N GLY A 80 3.38 5.75 4.45
CA GLY A 80 2.98 6.93 5.22
C GLY A 80 2.48 6.59 6.63
N PRO A 81 2.27 7.59 7.49
CA PRO A 81 1.71 7.36 8.81
C PRO A 81 0.22 7.04 8.72
N HIS A 82 -0.29 6.30 9.69
CA HIS A 82 -1.72 6.25 9.99
C HIS A 82 -2.00 7.24 11.11
N ASP A 83 -2.62 8.36 10.78
CA ASP A 83 -2.86 9.49 11.67
C ASP A 83 -4.28 10.03 11.48
N ASN A 84 -5.20 9.60 12.35
CA ASN A 84 -6.58 10.05 12.31
C ASN A 84 -6.75 11.55 12.64
N SER A 85 -5.72 12.21 13.18
CA SER A 85 -5.78 13.63 13.56
C SER A 85 -5.37 14.58 12.43
N ASP A 86 -4.63 14.08 11.43
CA ASP A 86 -4.26 14.82 10.23
C ASP A 86 -4.59 14.00 8.97
N PRO A 87 -5.80 14.16 8.40
CA PRO A 87 -6.20 13.47 7.18
C PRO A 87 -5.27 13.72 5.99
N GLY A 88 -4.56 14.85 5.95
CA GLY A 88 -3.62 15.18 4.88
C GLY A 88 -2.35 14.31 4.91
N LEU A 89 -2.00 13.77 6.08
CA LEU A 89 -0.87 12.87 6.28
C LEU A 89 -1.29 11.40 6.37
N ASP A 90 -2.56 11.11 6.65
CA ASP A 90 -3.06 9.74 6.79
C ASP A 90 -2.96 8.92 5.50
N VAL A 91 -2.33 7.76 5.63
CA VAL A 91 -2.12 6.81 4.52
C VAL A 91 -3.43 6.25 3.94
N TYR A 92 -4.47 6.06 4.74
CA TYR A 92 -5.74 5.53 4.24
C TYR A 92 -6.56 6.62 3.56
N THR A 93 -6.63 7.82 4.13
CA THR A 93 -7.28 8.96 3.46
C THR A 93 -6.68 9.13 2.06
N ARG A 94 -5.34 9.18 1.96
CA ARG A 94 -4.65 9.23 0.67
C ARG A 94 -4.96 8.05 -0.23
N LEU A 95 -5.01 6.83 0.30
CA LEU A 95 -5.34 5.65 -0.50
C LEU A 95 -6.73 5.76 -1.11
N TYR A 96 -7.73 6.12 -0.31
CA TYR A 96 -9.12 6.25 -0.74
C TYR A 96 -9.30 7.38 -1.74
N ASP A 97 -8.67 8.53 -1.52
CA ASP A 97 -8.69 9.65 -2.45
C ASP A 97 -8.09 9.28 -3.81
N LEU A 98 -6.94 8.57 -3.81
CA LEU A 98 -6.26 8.13 -5.03
C LEU A 98 -7.01 7.01 -5.76
N ALA A 99 -7.68 6.13 -5.01
CA ALA A 99 -8.53 5.10 -5.58
C ALA A 99 -9.91 5.63 -6.02
N ASP A 100 -10.23 6.90 -5.71
CA ASP A 100 -11.53 7.53 -5.95
C ASP A 100 -12.70 6.77 -5.29
N ILE A 101 -12.48 6.32 -4.05
CA ILE A 101 -13.42 5.50 -3.27
C ILE A 101 -13.77 6.24 -1.97
N PRO A 102 -15.05 6.27 -1.55
CA PRO A 102 -15.41 6.87 -0.28
C PRO A 102 -14.79 6.11 0.90
N VAL A 103 -14.33 6.85 1.92
CA VAL A 103 -13.81 6.26 3.15
C VAL A 103 -14.91 5.44 3.83
N PRO A 104 -14.70 4.14 4.11
CA PRO A 104 -15.70 3.32 4.77
C PRO A 104 -15.99 3.79 6.20
N THR A 105 -17.27 3.94 6.56
CA THR A 105 -17.73 4.41 7.88
C THR A 105 -18.03 3.28 8.88
N GLY A 106 -17.77 2.02 8.52
CA GLY A 106 -18.10 0.83 9.32
C GLY A 106 -16.90 0.07 9.90
N ARG A 107 -17.18 -0.95 10.73
CA ARG A 107 -16.15 -1.84 11.28
C ARG A 107 -15.51 -2.65 10.14
N ARG A 108 -14.22 -2.37 9.90
CA ARG A 108 -13.41 -3.08 8.89
C ARG A 108 -12.97 -4.44 9.41
N THR A 109 -13.12 -5.48 8.60
CA THR A 109 -12.45 -6.76 8.83
C THR A 109 -11.01 -6.65 8.32
N LYS A 110 -10.09 -7.41 8.93
CA LYS A 110 -8.68 -7.48 8.54
C LYS A 110 -8.32 -8.91 8.16
N PRO A 111 -8.85 -9.43 7.04
CA PRO A 111 -8.48 -10.76 6.58
C PRO A 111 -6.97 -10.81 6.29
N PRO A 112 -6.32 -11.97 6.43
CA PRO A 112 -4.92 -12.14 6.05
C PRO A 112 -4.68 -11.67 4.60
N CYS A 113 -3.47 -11.16 4.32
CA CYS A 113 -3.13 -10.75 2.95
C CYS A 113 -3.11 -11.96 2.01
N CYS A 114 -2.40 -13.03 2.39
CA CYS A 114 -2.48 -14.28 1.64
C CYS A 114 -3.84 -14.93 1.81
N ALA A 115 -4.39 -15.46 0.72
CA ALA A 115 -5.49 -16.40 0.77
C ALA A 115 -5.04 -17.75 1.38
N ALA A 116 -5.99 -18.66 1.60
CA ALA A 116 -5.73 -19.98 2.19
C ALA A 116 -4.75 -20.83 1.37
N ASP A 117 -4.64 -20.59 0.06
CA ASP A 117 -3.68 -21.24 -0.84
C ASP A 117 -2.28 -20.59 -0.81
N GLY A 118 -2.06 -19.60 0.05
CA GLY A 118 -0.80 -18.88 0.20
C GLY A 118 -0.54 -17.82 -0.87
N LYS A 119 -1.52 -17.49 -1.72
CA LYS A 119 -1.36 -16.48 -2.79
C LYS A 119 -1.86 -15.10 -2.35
N PRO A 120 -1.25 -14.01 -2.85
CA PRO A 120 -1.80 -12.66 -2.67
C PRO A 120 -3.12 -12.48 -3.43
N PRO A 121 -3.88 -11.40 -3.15
CA PRO A 121 -4.86 -10.90 -4.10
C PRO A 121 -4.12 -10.33 -5.31
N GLU A 122 -4.03 -11.12 -6.38
CA GLU A 122 -3.34 -10.77 -7.62
C GLU A 122 -4.27 -9.96 -8.54
N LEU A 123 -3.77 -8.86 -9.10
CA LEU A 123 -4.47 -8.04 -10.10
C LEU A 123 -4.04 -8.35 -11.54
N GLY A 124 -2.94 -9.07 -11.75
CA GLY A 124 -2.39 -9.29 -13.08
C GLY A 124 -2.19 -7.98 -13.85
N ALA A 125 -2.59 -7.97 -15.12
CA ALA A 125 -2.46 -6.81 -16.00
C ALA A 125 -3.28 -5.59 -15.55
N GLU A 126 -4.32 -5.77 -14.72
CA GLU A 126 -5.14 -4.65 -14.23
C GLU A 126 -4.36 -3.74 -13.25
N LEU A 127 -3.26 -4.24 -12.66
CA LEU A 127 -2.46 -3.44 -11.74
C LEU A 127 -1.88 -2.21 -12.44
N GLU A 128 -1.39 -2.34 -13.66
CA GLU A 128 -0.80 -1.21 -14.38
C GLU A 128 -1.85 -0.11 -14.63
N TRP A 129 -3.04 -0.50 -15.09
CA TRP A 129 -4.16 0.42 -15.27
C TRP A 129 -4.57 1.11 -13.97
N LEU A 130 -4.70 0.35 -12.88
CA LEU A 130 -5.01 0.90 -11.56
C LEU A 130 -3.96 1.92 -11.11
N MET A 131 -2.68 1.59 -11.24
CA MET A 131 -1.60 2.50 -10.86
C MET A 131 -1.61 3.78 -11.70
N ASP A 132 -1.91 3.69 -12.99
CA ASP A 132 -2.02 4.87 -13.85
C ASP A 132 -3.21 5.76 -13.47
N ARG A 133 -4.37 5.17 -13.18
CA ARG A 133 -5.55 5.89 -12.66
C ARG A 133 -5.23 6.60 -11.34
N MET A 134 -4.56 5.92 -10.40
CA MET A 134 -4.14 6.54 -9.14
C MET A 134 -3.17 7.72 -9.36
N ARG A 135 -2.26 7.62 -10.35
CA ARG A 135 -1.35 8.72 -10.70
C ARG A 135 -2.06 9.90 -11.35
N GLU A 136 -3.06 9.64 -12.21
CA GLU A 136 -3.92 10.69 -12.77
C GLU A 136 -4.66 11.44 -11.67
N GLN A 137 -5.26 10.70 -10.75
CA GLN A 137 -5.97 11.26 -9.60
C GLN A 137 -5.04 12.08 -8.70
N ALA A 138 -3.82 11.58 -8.42
CA ALA A 138 -2.80 12.33 -7.68
C ALA A 138 -2.48 13.69 -8.33
N ARG A 139 -2.36 13.73 -9.67
CA ARG A 139 -2.14 14.96 -10.43
C ARG A 139 -3.34 15.91 -10.30
N ALA A 140 -4.56 15.40 -10.43
CA ALA A 140 -5.78 16.20 -10.30
C ALA A 140 -5.92 16.82 -8.90
N LEU A 141 -5.67 16.05 -7.84
CA LEU A 141 -5.72 16.52 -6.46
C LEU A 141 -4.66 17.60 -6.18
N THR A 142 -3.44 17.42 -6.72
CA THR A 142 -2.38 18.43 -6.60
C THR A 142 -2.71 19.71 -7.37
N GLY A 143 -3.39 19.59 -8.52
CA GLY A 143 -3.80 20.72 -9.35
C GLY A 143 -4.96 21.54 -8.76
N ARG A 144 -5.85 20.92 -7.97
CA ARG A 144 -6.96 21.61 -7.27
C ARG A 144 -6.52 22.42 -6.05
N LEU A 145 -5.30 22.20 -5.56
CA LEU A 145 -4.71 22.91 -4.42
C LEU A 145 -3.84 24.11 -4.85
N ARG A 146 -3.87 24.48 -6.14
CA ARG A 146 -3.16 25.64 -6.71
C ARG A 146 -4.13 26.74 -7.11
#